data_AF-A0A934KZ19-F1
#
_entry.id   AF-A0A934KZ19-F1
#
_cell.length_a   1.000
_cell.length_b   1.000
_cell.length_c   1.000
_cell.angle_alpha   90.00
_cell.angle_beta   90.00
_cell.angle_gamma   90.00
#
_symmetry.space_group_name_H-M   'P 1'
#
loop_
_entity.id
_entity.type
_entity.pdbx_description
1 polymer ?
#
loop_
_entity_poly.entity_id
_entity_poly.type
_entity_poly.pdbx_seq_one_letter_code
_entity_poly.pdbx_strand_id
1 'polypeptide(L)' 'TKEFAGILKGLSVEKKALIVTADANETVALSARNIPGVTVVEANGINVLDVVNHEKLLITKAAVEKVEEGLA' A
#
# COMPACT_ATOMS: atom_id res chain seq x y z
N THR A 1 6.16 -4.32 12.77
CA THR A 1 7.21 -4.45 11.73
C THR A 1 7.57 -5.90 11.39
N LYS A 2 7.90 -6.78 12.35
CA LYS A 2 8.22 -8.20 12.08
C LYS A 2 7.12 -8.95 11.33
N GLU A 3 5.86 -8.81 11.78
CA GLU A 3 4.71 -9.43 11.11
C GLU A 3 4.51 -8.87 9.69
N PHE A 4 4.62 -7.56 9.53
CA PHE A 4 4.47 -6.89 8.23
C PHE A 4 5.57 -7.30 7.23
N ALA A 5 6.81 -7.43 7.69
CA ALA A 5 7.91 -7.98 6.89
C ALA A 5 7.67 -9.46 6.52
N GLY A 6 7.06 -10.24 7.42
CA GLY A 6 6.64 -11.62 7.14
C GLY A 6 5.57 -11.70 6.04
N ILE A 7 4.57 -10.82 6.09
CA ILE A 7 3.52 -10.72 5.06
C ILE A 7 4.12 -10.33 3.72
N LEU A 8 4.98 -9.30 3.68
CA LEU A 8 5.66 -8.87 2.45
C LEU A 8 6.54 -9.97 1.84
N LYS A 9 7.25 -10.72 2.69
CA LYS A 9 8.06 -11.86 2.25
C LYS A 9 7.19 -13.00 1.72
N GLY A 10 6.04 -13.28 2.35
CA GLY A 10 5.07 -14.26 1.87
C GLY A 10 4.41 -13.88 0.53
N LEU A 11 4.35 -12.57 0.23
CA LEU A 11 3.83 -12.03 -1.02
C LEU A 11 4.92 -11.76 -2.06
N SER A 12 6.16 -12.22 -1.81
CA SER A 12 7.33 -12.04 -2.68
C SER A 12 7.57 -10.58 -3.07
N VAL A 13 7.37 -9.67 -2.13
CA VAL A 13 7.67 -8.25 -2.30
C VAL A 13 9.11 -8.00 -1.86
N GLU A 14 10.03 -7.99 -2.81
CA GLU A 14 11.47 -7.85 -2.55
C GLU A 14 12.02 -6.45 -2.86
N LYS A 15 11.26 -5.64 -3.61
CA LYS A 15 11.70 -4.31 -4.06
C LYS A 15 10.77 -3.21 -3.53
N LYS A 16 10.11 -2.47 -4.44
CA LYS A 16 9.22 -1.37 -4.12
C LYS A 16 7.77 -1.83 -4.15
N ALA A 17 7.03 -1.60 -3.06
CA ALA A 17 5.61 -1.86 -3.00
C ALA A 17 4.81 -0.64 -2.59
N LEU A 18 3.72 -0.39 -3.32
CA LEU A 18 2.68 0.54 -2.94
C LEU A 18 1.57 -0.24 -2.23
N ILE A 19 1.22 0.20 -1.04
CA ILE A 19 0.13 -0.37 -0.24
C ILE A 19 -0.97 0.67 -0.15
N VAL A 20 -2.16 0.31 -0.61
CA VAL A 20 -3.31 1.20 -0.65
C VAL A 20 -4.36 0.72 0.35
N THR A 21 -4.69 1.57 1.32
CA THR A 21 -5.71 1.31 2.35
C THR A 21 -6.92 2.23 2.15
N ALA A 22 -8.11 1.77 2.59
CA ALA A 22 -9.32 2.56 2.44
C ALA A 22 -9.32 3.81 3.33
N ASP A 23 -8.73 3.68 4.52
CA ASP A 23 -8.61 4.73 5.53
C ASP A 23 -7.18 4.75 6.08
N ALA A 24 -6.85 5.84 6.79
CA ALA A 24 -5.62 6.00 7.53
C ALA A 24 -5.47 4.89 8.57
N ASN A 25 -4.68 3.86 8.26
CA ASN A 25 -4.35 2.81 9.21
C ASN A 25 -2.97 3.09 9.82
N GLU A 26 -2.97 3.70 11.01
CA GLU A 26 -1.75 4.13 11.69
C GLU A 26 -0.77 2.97 11.94
N THR A 27 -1.26 1.78 12.28
CA THR A 27 -0.42 0.59 12.50
C THR A 27 0.29 0.15 11.22
N VAL A 28 -0.41 0.19 10.09
CA VAL A 28 0.15 -0.14 8.76
C VAL A 28 1.14 0.93 8.33
N ALA A 29 0.79 2.21 8.48
CA ALA A 29 1.67 3.33 8.16
C ALA A 29 2.97 3.31 8.99
N LEU A 30 2.87 3.10 10.30
CA LEU A 30 4.02 2.99 11.20
C LEU A 30 4.89 1.77 10.88
N SER A 31 4.27 0.63 10.54
CA SER A 31 5.01 -0.58 10.19
C SER A 31 5.70 -0.49 8.84
N ALA A 32 5.04 0.09 7.84
CA ALA A 32 5.58 0.25 6.50
C ALA A 32 6.71 1.29 6.44
N ARG A 33 6.62 2.38 7.22
CA ARG A 33 7.68 3.40 7.30
C ARG A 33 9.04 2.82 7.72
N ASN A 34 9.03 1.71 8.47
CA ASN A 34 10.23 1.04 8.92
C ASN A 34 10.83 0.06 7.88
N ILE A 35 10.19 -0.11 6.72
CA ILE A 35 10.62 -1.02 5.65
C ILE A 35 11.00 -0.19 4.42
N PRO A 36 12.28 -0.20 4.00
CA PRO A 36 12.72 0.53 2.82
C PRO A 36 11.98 0.07 1.57
N GLY A 37 11.52 1.01 0.74
CA GLY A 37 10.84 0.72 -0.53
C GLY A 37 9.34 0.44 -0.41
N VAL A 38 8.78 0.43 0.80
CA VAL A 38 7.33 0.29 0.99
C VAL A 38 6.71 1.67 1.23
N THR A 39 5.71 2.02 0.43
CA THR A 39 4.93 3.25 0.59
C THR A 39 3.49 2.87 0.89
N VAL A 40 2.89 3.52 1.89
CA VAL A 40 1.46 3.37 2.20
C VAL A 40 0.76 4.65 1.82
N VAL A 41 -0.33 4.51 1.06
CA VAL A 41 -1.21 5.61 0.67
C VAL A 41 -2.66 5.23 0.96
N GLU A 42 -3.47 6.24 1.20
CA GLU A 42 -4.91 6.07 1.28
C GLU A 42 -5.51 6.04 -0.13
N ALA A 43 -6.67 5.40 -0.29
CA ALA A 43 -7.41 5.33 -1.56
C ALA A 43 -7.59 6.71 -2.20
N ASN A 44 -7.89 7.74 -1.40
CA ASN A 44 -8.08 9.11 -1.86
C ASN A 44 -6.79 9.82 -2.28
N GLY A 45 -5.62 9.35 -1.80
CA GLY A 45 -4.32 9.94 -2.06
C GLY A 45 -3.51 9.20 -3.13
N ILE A 46 -4.14 8.28 -3.87
CA ILE A 46 -3.45 7.49 -4.89
C ILE A 46 -3.06 8.39 -6.07
N ASN A 47 -1.78 8.37 -6.44
CA ASN A 47 -1.26 9.12 -7.57
C ASN A 47 -0.71 8.18 -8.65
N VAL A 48 -0.81 8.61 -9.91
CA VAL A 48 -0.25 7.86 -11.05
C VAL A 48 1.27 7.66 -10.90
N LEU A 49 1.98 8.67 -10.38
CA LEU A 49 3.42 8.58 -10.16
C LEU A 49 3.78 7.46 -9.18
N ASP A 50 3.00 7.28 -8.12
CA ASP A 50 3.24 6.23 -7.13
C ASP A 50 2.98 4.86 -7.75
N VAL A 51 1.94 4.71 -8.56
CA VAL A 51 1.65 3.44 -9.25
C VAL A 51 2.79 3.06 -10.21
N VAL A 52 3.37 4.02 -10.93
CA VAL A 52 4.46 3.76 -11.89
C VAL A 52 5.81 3.55 -11.19
N ASN A 53 6.05 4.22 -10.06
CA ASN A 53 7.32 4.15 -9.33
C ASN A 53 7.48 2.87 -8.49
N HIS A 54 6.41 2.12 -8.24
CA HIS A 54 6.42 0.87 -7.47
C HIS A 54 6.24 -0.34 -8.38
N GLU A 55 6.96 -1.43 -8.10
CA GLU A 55 6.89 -2.66 -8.90
C GLU A 55 5.70 -3.56 -8.52
N LYS A 56 5.22 -3.41 -7.27
CA LYS A 56 4.13 -4.19 -6.72
C LYS A 56 3.07 -3.27 -6.13
N LEU A 57 1.81 -3.55 -6.42
CA LEU A 57 0.66 -2.88 -5.84
C LEU A 57 -0.09 -3.86 -4.95
N LEU A 58 -0.27 -3.51 -3.68
CA LEU A 58 -1.16 -4.18 -2.75
C LEU A 58 -2.30 -3.23 -2.42
N ILE A 59 -3.52 -3.63 -2.75
CA ILE A 59 -4.72 -2.82 -2.47
C ILE A 59 -5.68 -3.65 -1.63
N THR A 60 -6.23 -3.05 -0.57
CA THR A 60 -7.29 -3.72 0.20
C THR A 60 -8.60 -3.66 -0.59
N LYS A 61 -9.48 -4.65 -0.40
CA LYS A 61 -10.77 -4.67 -1.10
C LYS A 61 -11.59 -3.39 -0.87
N ALA A 62 -11.63 -2.92 0.37
CA ALA A 62 -12.29 -1.67 0.72
C ALA A 62 -11.66 -0.43 0.05
N ALA A 63 -10.35 -0.47 -0.24
CA ALA A 63 -9.70 0.61 -0.97
C ALA A 63 -10.06 0.60 -2.46
N VAL A 64 -10.24 -0.58 -3.07
CA VAL A 64 -10.73 -0.68 -4.45
C VAL A 64 -12.10 -0.03 -4.59
N GLU A 65 -13.03 -0.37 -3.68
CA GLU A 65 -14.40 0.18 -3.69
C GLU A 65 -14.39 1.72 -3.60
N LYS A 66 -13.57 2.30 -2.72
CA LYS A 66 -13.42 3.76 -2.63
C LYS A 66 -12.80 4.40 -3.87
N VAL A 67 -11.81 3.75 -4.50
CA VAL A 67 -11.20 4.26 -5.73
C VAL A 67 -12.21 4.23 -6.88
N GLU A 68 -13.04 3.19 -6.97
CA GLU A 68 -14.11 3.10 -7.98
C GLU A 68 -15.18 4.18 -7.78
N GLU A 69 -15.58 4.46 -6.53
CA GLU A 69 -16.52 5.55 -6.20
C GLU A 69 -15.96 6.94 -6.56
N GLY A 70 -14.65 7.16 -6.41
CA GLY A 70 -14.01 8.44 -6.74
C GLY A 70 -13.79 8.67 -8.24
N LEU A 71 -13.89 7.63 -9.07
CA LEU A 71 -13.70 7.69 -10.53
C LEU A 71 -15.03 7.65 -11.31
N ALA A 72 -16.14 7.36 -10.64
CA ALA A 72 -17.50 7.36 -11.20
C ALA A 72 -18.13 8.76 -11.17
#